data_AF-V8CW16-F1
#
_entry.id   AF-V8CW16-F1
#
_cell.length_a   1.000
_cell.length_b   1.000
_cell.length_c   1.000
_cell.angle_alpha   90.00
_cell.angle_beta   90.00
_cell.angle_gamma   90.00
#
_symmetry.space_group_name_H-M   'P 1'
#
loop_
_entity.id
_entity.type
_entity.pdbx_description
1 polymer ?
#
loop_
_entity_poly.entity_id
_entity_poly.type
_entity_poly.pdbx_seq_one_letter_code
_entity_poly.pdbx_strand_id
1 'polypeptide(L)'
;MINAELERQRRRNKRLLIGGSCVALVVIIGLVVAVVMLAASNSGSKSAGASRTFQTYTPPAAAETTAARTTAPSPTRPVRGLGEVITLTGDGTEILDYAVTSIEVDGDCTDSYVSEPKNGHLIVVTLDVQTTANYTEDYASILDPQDFAIVGPDGVTETGNWTVSSYGCTNNQVPDGFSPSSKYTYKIALDSKNTSGTLRYEIGNASSSWTF
;
A
#
# COMPACT_ATOMS: atom_id res chain seq x y z
N MET A 1 -28.30 -2.87 -26.18
CA MET A 1 -28.84 -4.03 -25.43
C MET A 1 -28.07 -4.37 -24.15
N ILE A 2 -26.90 -3.78 -23.87
CA ILE A 2 -26.06 -4.10 -22.68
C ILE A 2 -26.62 -3.51 -21.37
N ASN A 3 -27.27 -2.35 -21.42
CA ASN A 3 -27.76 -1.66 -20.20
C ASN A 3 -28.89 -2.41 -19.47
N ALA A 4 -29.66 -3.25 -20.16
CA ALA A 4 -30.77 -3.98 -19.53
C ALA A 4 -30.30 -5.14 -18.63
N GLU A 5 -29.11 -5.69 -18.88
CA GLU A 5 -28.60 -6.85 -18.13
C GLU A 5 -27.88 -6.42 -16.84
N LEU A 6 -27.23 -5.25 -16.86
CA LEU A 6 -26.62 -4.63 -15.67
C LEU A 6 -27.68 -4.24 -14.62
N GLU A 7 -28.85 -3.77 -15.05
CA GLU A 7 -29.94 -3.46 -14.12
C GLU A 7 -30.55 -4.70 -13.45
N ARG A 8 -30.59 -5.84 -14.14
CA ARG A 8 -31.08 -7.10 -13.54
C ARG A 8 -30.12 -7.62 -12.48
N GLN A 9 -28.82 -7.50 -12.69
CA GLN A 9 -27.80 -7.90 -11.71
C GLN A 9 -27.87 -7.03 -10.45
N ARG A 10 -28.04 -5.71 -10.61
CA ARG A 10 -28.16 -4.77 -9.48
C ARG A 10 -29.40 -5.02 -8.61
N ARG A 11 -30.51 -5.45 -9.21
CA ARG A 11 -31.75 -5.81 -8.47
C ARG A 11 -31.65 -7.14 -7.72
N ARG A 12 -30.83 -8.11 -8.19
CA ARG A 12 -30.61 -9.36 -7.45
C ARG A 12 -29.79 -9.14 -6.17
N ASN A 13 -28.74 -8.32 -6.24
CA ASN A 13 -27.89 -8.05 -5.06
C ASN A 13 -28.62 -7.27 -3.96
N LYS A 14 -29.58 -6.41 -4.31
CA LYS A 14 -30.39 -5.67 -3.31
C LYS A 14 -31.38 -6.55 -2.54
N ARG A 15 -31.74 -7.75 -3.03
CA ARG A 15 -32.66 -8.65 -2.33
C ARG A 15 -31.98 -9.53 -1.28
N LEU A 16 -30.65 -9.60 -1.26
CA LEU A 16 -29.92 -10.47 -0.33
C LEU A 16 -29.63 -9.83 1.03
N LEU A 17 -29.88 -8.53 1.19
CA LEU A 17 -29.51 -7.77 2.40
C LEU A 17 -30.69 -7.34 3.27
N ILE A 18 -31.92 -7.70 2.92
CA ILE A 18 -33.13 -7.32 3.67
C ILE A 18 -33.93 -8.57 3.98
N GLY A 19 -33.55 -9.29 5.03
CA GLY A 19 -34.27 -10.49 5.45
C GLY A 19 -33.75 -11.14 6.72
N GLY A 20 -34.16 -10.60 7.87
CA GLY A 20 -34.51 -11.46 9.03
C GLY A 20 -33.46 -11.59 10.13
N SER A 21 -33.53 -10.68 11.10
CA SER A 21 -33.09 -10.92 12.48
C SER A 21 -34.04 -11.86 13.23
N CYS A 22 -33.52 -12.38 14.35
CA CYS A 22 -34.20 -12.81 15.59
C CYS A 22 -34.38 -14.32 15.85
N VAL A 23 -34.04 -14.64 17.11
CA VAL A 23 -34.45 -15.77 17.95
C VAL A 23 -33.60 -17.06 17.88
N ALA A 24 -32.65 -17.20 18.80
CA ALA A 24 -32.59 -18.34 19.73
C ALA A 24 -31.43 -18.18 20.74
N LEU A 25 -31.77 -17.64 21.90
CA LEU A 25 -31.10 -17.87 23.18
C LEU A 25 -31.47 -19.30 23.62
N VAL A 26 -30.55 -20.09 24.20
CA VAL A 26 -30.74 -21.12 25.27
C VAL A 26 -29.60 -22.16 25.28
N VAL A 27 -28.78 -22.09 26.32
CA VAL A 27 -28.29 -23.18 27.20
C VAL A 27 -27.79 -24.49 26.55
N ILE A 28 -26.48 -24.77 26.68
CA ILE A 28 -25.98 -26.08 27.20
C ILE A 28 -24.74 -25.84 28.07
N ILE A 29 -24.88 -26.25 29.33
CA ILE A 29 -23.89 -26.31 30.40
C ILE A 29 -23.23 -27.70 30.38
N GLY A 30 -21.89 -27.73 30.41
CA GLY A 30 -21.08 -28.62 31.27
C GLY A 30 -20.76 -30.06 30.83
N LEU A 31 -19.66 -30.56 31.44
CA LEU A 31 -19.20 -31.96 31.60
C LEU A 31 -18.45 -32.55 30.36
N VAL A 32 -17.24 -33.15 30.40
CA VAL A 32 -16.50 -33.96 31.39
C VAL A 32 -15.01 -34.09 30.94
N VAL A 33 -14.04 -33.94 31.88
CA VAL A 33 -12.88 -34.83 32.23
C VAL A 33 -12.42 -35.85 31.16
N ALA A 34 -11.16 -36.25 30.92
CA ALA A 34 -9.77 -35.92 31.22
C ALA A 34 -8.92 -37.05 30.55
N VAL A 35 -7.58 -37.00 30.68
CA VAL A 35 -6.60 -38.11 30.53
C VAL A 35 -6.39 -38.52 29.04
N VAL A 36 -5.18 -38.61 28.47
CA VAL A 36 -4.03 -39.45 28.83
C VAL A 36 -2.77 -38.97 28.08
N MET A 37 -1.66 -38.86 28.82
CA MET A 37 -0.28 -38.80 28.32
C MET A 37 0.18 -40.17 27.79
N LEU A 38 0.78 -40.22 26.60
CA LEU A 38 1.78 -41.23 26.18
C LEU A 38 2.61 -40.59 25.04
N ALA A 39 3.86 -40.15 25.26
CA ALA A 39 5.10 -40.89 25.50
C ALA A 39 5.87 -41.28 24.23
N ALA A 40 7.18 -41.02 24.29
CA ALA A 40 8.29 -41.64 23.57
C ALA A 40 8.59 -41.21 22.11
N SER A 41 9.58 -40.33 22.01
CA SER A 41 10.88 -40.58 21.36
C SER A 41 10.91 -41.56 20.18
N ASN A 42 11.25 -41.06 18.99
CA ASN A 42 12.14 -41.82 18.11
C ASN A 42 13.12 -40.91 17.36
N SER A 43 14.38 -41.05 17.74
CA SER A 43 15.56 -40.59 17.03
C SER A 43 15.61 -41.23 15.64
N GLY A 44 15.97 -40.45 14.62
CA GLY A 44 16.01 -40.97 13.26
C GLY A 44 16.75 -40.06 12.28
N SER A 45 17.97 -39.66 12.61
CA SER A 45 18.91 -39.06 11.68
C SER A 45 19.13 -39.98 10.48
N LYS A 46 18.72 -39.54 9.28
CA LYS A 46 19.29 -40.03 8.01
C LYS A 46 19.54 -38.84 7.08
N SER A 47 20.67 -38.20 7.32
CA SER A 47 21.35 -37.38 6.33
C SER A 47 21.82 -38.32 5.20
N ALA A 48 21.12 -38.28 4.08
CA ALA A 48 21.57 -38.94 2.86
C ALA A 48 22.65 -38.06 2.22
N GLY A 49 23.90 -38.36 2.56
CA GLY A 49 25.07 -37.85 1.87
C GLY A 49 25.09 -38.38 0.44
N ALA A 50 24.69 -37.54 -0.51
CA ALA A 50 25.06 -37.74 -1.90
C ALA A 50 26.51 -37.26 -2.07
N SER A 51 27.46 -38.20 -1.98
CA SER A 51 28.83 -37.99 -2.46
C SER A 51 28.79 -37.64 -3.93
N ARG A 52 28.93 -36.35 -4.25
CA ARG A 52 29.36 -35.91 -5.57
C ARG A 52 30.86 -35.73 -5.54
N THR A 53 31.52 -36.53 -6.37
CA THR A 53 32.94 -36.45 -6.72
C THR A 53 33.31 -35.01 -7.07
N PHE A 54 34.19 -34.39 -6.27
CA PHE A 54 34.81 -33.13 -6.65
C PHE A 54 35.87 -33.42 -7.71
N GLN A 55 35.61 -32.98 -8.93
CA GLN A 55 36.61 -32.83 -9.98
C GLN A 55 37.63 -31.78 -9.50
N THR A 56 38.91 -32.15 -9.49
CA THR A 56 40.00 -31.19 -9.33
C THR A 56 40.05 -30.33 -10.59
N TYR A 57 39.46 -29.14 -10.54
CA TYR A 57 39.55 -28.16 -11.61
C TYR A 57 40.84 -27.36 -11.45
N THR A 58 41.77 -27.53 -12.39
CA THR A 58 42.96 -26.70 -12.53
C THR A 58 42.52 -25.28 -12.90
N PRO A 59 42.84 -24.25 -12.11
CA PRO A 59 42.43 -22.89 -12.40
C PRO A 59 43.16 -22.34 -13.64
N PRO A 60 42.46 -21.88 -14.68
CA PRO A 60 43.06 -20.98 -15.65
C PRO A 60 43.25 -19.61 -14.98
N ALA A 61 44.50 -19.19 -14.88
CA ALA A 61 44.86 -17.82 -14.60
C ALA A 61 44.37 -16.92 -15.74
N ALA A 62 43.31 -16.15 -15.47
CA ALA A 62 43.08 -14.82 -16.01
C ALA A 62 41.85 -14.25 -15.29
N ALA A 63 42.09 -13.27 -14.42
CA ALA A 63 41.04 -12.45 -13.85
C ALA A 63 40.41 -11.63 -14.98
N GLU A 64 39.27 -12.07 -15.49
CA GLU A 64 38.34 -11.16 -16.15
C GLU A 64 37.37 -10.66 -15.10
N THR A 65 37.73 -9.49 -14.56
CA THR A 65 36.82 -8.57 -13.89
C THR A 65 35.56 -8.48 -14.73
N THR A 66 34.51 -9.16 -14.27
CA THR A 66 33.14 -8.91 -14.74
C THR A 66 32.85 -7.46 -14.39
N ALA A 67 32.99 -6.58 -15.38
CA ALA A 67 32.55 -5.21 -15.28
C ALA A 67 31.08 -5.27 -14.85
N ALA A 68 30.79 -4.72 -13.67
CA ALA A 68 29.44 -4.45 -13.25
C ALA A 68 28.76 -3.74 -14.42
N ARG A 69 27.65 -4.31 -14.91
CA ARG A 69 26.78 -3.57 -15.80
C ARG A 69 26.30 -2.38 -14.99
N THR A 70 26.89 -1.22 -15.24
CA THR A 70 26.28 0.05 -14.90
C THR A 70 24.97 0.06 -15.66
N THR A 71 23.90 -0.37 -15.00
CA THR A 71 22.53 -0.08 -15.44
C THR A 71 22.52 1.43 -15.62
N ALA A 72 22.36 1.87 -16.88
CA ALA A 72 22.20 3.28 -17.16
C ALA A 72 21.12 3.83 -16.21
N PRO A 73 21.36 4.96 -15.53
CA PRO A 73 20.35 5.55 -14.67
C PRO A 73 19.07 5.69 -15.49
N SER A 74 18.01 5.01 -15.04
CA SER A 74 16.67 5.20 -15.59
C SER A 74 16.40 6.71 -15.58
N PRO A 75 15.86 7.31 -16.67
CA PRO A 75 15.69 8.76 -16.75
C PRO A 75 15.01 9.24 -15.48
N THR A 76 15.78 9.93 -14.64
CA THR A 76 15.34 10.30 -13.31
C THR A 76 14.31 11.39 -13.51
N ARG A 77 13.05 11.06 -13.24
CA ARG A 77 11.96 12.04 -13.30
C ARG A 77 12.27 13.16 -12.29
N PRO A 78 11.94 14.42 -12.60
CA PRO A 78 12.27 15.53 -11.72
C PRO A 78 11.60 15.38 -10.36
N VAL A 79 12.39 15.56 -9.30
CA VAL A 79 11.91 15.64 -7.91
C VAL A 79 11.33 17.04 -7.69
N ARG A 80 10.13 17.11 -7.13
CA ARG A 80 9.41 18.34 -6.81
C ARG A 80 9.72 18.84 -5.41
N GLY A 81 9.53 20.14 -5.20
CA GLY A 81 9.56 20.73 -3.87
C GLY A 81 8.27 20.45 -3.07
N LEU A 82 8.37 20.41 -1.75
CA LEU A 82 7.19 20.45 -0.89
C LEU A 82 6.48 21.80 -1.06
N GLY A 83 5.14 21.79 -1.09
CA GLY A 83 4.29 22.95 -1.32
C GLY A 83 4.19 23.40 -2.78
N GLU A 84 4.88 22.72 -3.71
CA GLU A 84 4.72 22.99 -5.14
C GLU A 84 3.34 22.51 -5.62
N VAL A 85 2.56 23.44 -6.19
CA VAL A 85 1.20 23.15 -6.69
C VAL A 85 1.26 22.41 -8.01
N ILE A 86 0.46 21.36 -8.11
CA ILE A 86 0.33 20.50 -9.28
C ILE A 86 -1.13 20.48 -9.71
N THR A 87 -1.36 20.88 -10.95
CA THR A 87 -2.68 20.89 -11.57
C THR A 87 -2.96 19.55 -12.24
N LEU A 88 -4.09 18.93 -11.89
CA LEU A 88 -4.62 17.75 -12.57
C LEU A 88 -5.72 18.16 -13.55
N THR A 89 -5.70 17.52 -14.71
CA THR A 89 -6.62 17.77 -15.80
C THR A 89 -7.40 16.50 -16.13
N GLY A 90 -8.73 16.60 -16.18
CA GLY A 90 -9.66 15.58 -16.64
C GLY A 90 -10.35 16.05 -17.92
N ASP A 91 -10.39 15.20 -18.94
CA ASP A 91 -11.00 15.51 -20.25
C ASP A 91 -10.55 16.84 -20.89
N GLY A 92 -9.30 17.24 -20.64
CA GLY A 92 -8.73 18.49 -21.16
C GLY A 92 -9.10 19.74 -20.36
N THR A 93 -9.78 19.60 -19.22
CA THR A 93 -10.10 20.69 -18.30
C THR A 93 -9.48 20.50 -16.93
N GLU A 94 -9.12 21.60 -16.28
CA GLU A 94 -8.61 21.56 -14.91
C GLU A 94 -9.70 21.08 -13.94
N ILE A 95 -9.39 20.05 -13.15
CA ILE A 95 -10.34 19.44 -12.19
C ILE A 95 -9.93 19.67 -10.74
N LEU A 96 -8.63 19.73 -10.45
CA LEU A 96 -8.12 20.09 -9.13
C LEU A 96 -6.64 20.49 -9.19
N ASP A 97 -6.23 21.21 -8.16
CA ASP A 97 -4.85 21.44 -7.78
C ASP A 97 -4.53 20.64 -6.50
N TYR A 98 -3.33 20.10 -6.39
CA TYR A 98 -2.84 19.51 -5.16
C TYR A 98 -1.37 19.85 -4.89
N ALA A 99 -0.96 19.77 -3.62
CA ALA A 99 0.43 19.89 -3.20
C ALA A 99 0.72 18.94 -2.04
N VAL A 100 1.90 18.31 -2.06
CA VAL A 100 2.45 17.63 -0.88
C VAL A 100 3.16 18.68 -0.03
N THR A 101 2.65 18.97 1.17
CA THR A 101 3.14 20.07 2.01
C THR A 101 4.08 19.62 3.13
N SER A 102 3.94 18.37 3.60
CA SER A 102 4.89 17.75 4.50
C SER A 102 5.02 16.24 4.25
N ILE A 103 6.19 15.70 4.58
CA ILE A 103 6.45 14.27 4.68
C ILE A 103 7.19 14.04 5.99
N GLU A 104 6.61 13.27 6.89
CA GLU A 104 7.10 13.01 8.25
C GLU A 104 7.37 11.52 8.40
N VAL A 105 8.61 11.16 8.78
CA VAL A 105 8.96 9.79 9.15
C VAL A 105 8.53 9.58 10.60
N ASP A 106 7.74 8.54 10.84
CA ASP A 106 7.16 8.20 12.14
C ASP A 106 6.36 9.38 12.74
N GLY A 107 5.62 10.07 11.86
CA GLY A 107 4.74 11.18 12.26
C GLY A 107 3.57 10.73 13.14
N ASP A 108 2.91 11.70 13.77
CA ASP A 108 1.83 11.42 14.73
C ASP A 108 0.64 10.69 14.09
N CYS A 109 0.40 9.46 14.56
CA CYS A 109 -0.80 8.69 14.27
C CYS A 109 -1.79 8.85 15.43
N THR A 110 -2.86 9.61 15.21
CA THR A 110 -3.77 10.04 16.28
C THR A 110 -4.89 9.03 16.61
N ASP A 111 -5.00 7.93 15.87
CA ASP A 111 -6.09 6.96 16.07
C ASP A 111 -5.75 5.92 17.14
N SER A 112 -6.74 5.60 17.98
CA SER A 112 -6.66 4.53 18.99
C SER A 112 -6.53 3.12 18.41
N TYR A 113 -6.82 2.93 17.11
CA TYR A 113 -6.72 1.66 16.40
C TYR A 113 -5.37 1.43 15.72
N VAL A 114 -4.36 2.26 15.96
CA VAL A 114 -3.03 2.13 15.36
C VAL A 114 -2.37 0.83 15.85
N SER A 115 -2.24 -0.13 14.94
CA SER A 115 -1.35 -1.27 15.09
C SER A 115 0.10 -0.87 14.79
N GLU A 116 1.06 -1.61 15.34
CA GLU A 116 2.48 -1.42 15.04
C GLU A 116 2.74 -1.45 13.52
N PRO A 117 3.64 -0.60 12.98
CA PRO A 117 3.96 -0.60 11.55
C PRO A 117 4.48 -1.98 11.13
N LYS A 118 3.97 -2.53 10.03
CA LYS A 118 4.35 -3.86 9.54
C LYS A 118 5.79 -3.87 9.01
N ASN A 119 6.23 -2.78 8.41
CA ASN A 119 7.54 -2.65 7.79
C ASN A 119 8.53 -1.83 8.63
N GLY A 120 8.09 -1.27 9.76
CA GLY A 120 8.94 -0.63 10.76
C GLY A 120 8.71 0.88 10.90
N HIS A 121 8.29 1.55 9.83
CA HIS A 121 8.08 3.00 9.84
C HIS A 121 6.75 3.39 9.20
N LEU A 122 6.17 4.50 9.66
CA LEU A 122 5.02 5.14 9.01
C LEU A 122 5.44 6.48 8.43
N ILE A 123 5.36 6.59 7.11
CA ILE A 123 5.62 7.83 6.38
C ILE A 123 4.29 8.56 6.24
N VAL A 124 4.14 9.65 7.00
CA VAL A 124 2.93 10.47 7.03
C VAL A 124 3.09 11.64 6.07
N VAL A 125 2.18 11.74 5.10
CA VAL A 125 2.22 12.73 4.03
C VAL A 125 1.02 13.66 4.17
N THR A 126 1.27 14.96 4.24
CA THR A 126 0.20 15.97 4.24
C THR A 126 -0.06 16.48 2.83
N LEU A 127 -1.33 16.48 2.43
CA LEU A 127 -1.82 16.94 1.14
C LEU A 127 -2.72 18.15 1.32
N ASP A 128 -2.47 19.19 0.55
CA ASP A 128 -3.43 20.26 0.29
C ASP A 128 -4.07 20.03 -1.07
N VAL A 129 -5.40 20.11 -1.14
CA VAL A 129 -6.18 19.88 -2.36
C VAL A 129 -7.19 21.00 -2.54
N GLN A 130 -7.28 21.53 -3.75
CA GLN A 130 -8.30 22.48 -4.17
C GLN A 130 -8.98 21.98 -5.43
N THR A 131 -10.25 21.62 -5.34
CA THR A 131 -11.04 21.22 -6.52
C THR A 131 -11.56 22.44 -7.27
N THR A 132 -11.73 22.31 -8.58
CA THR A 132 -12.37 23.34 -9.41
C THR A 132 -13.89 23.11 -9.50
N ALA A 133 -14.58 23.98 -10.24
CA ALA A 133 -15.98 23.78 -10.59
C ALA A 133 -16.20 22.60 -11.57
N ASN A 134 -15.16 22.15 -12.28
CA ASN A 134 -15.25 21.03 -13.22
C ASN A 134 -15.04 19.66 -12.55
N TYR A 135 -14.72 19.64 -11.26
CA TYR A 135 -14.58 18.40 -10.51
C TYR A 135 -15.93 17.66 -10.44
N THR A 136 -15.92 16.36 -10.68
CA THR A 136 -17.07 15.45 -10.57
C THR A 136 -16.69 14.21 -9.76
N GLU A 137 -17.70 13.44 -9.32
CA GLU A 137 -17.50 12.20 -8.56
C GLU A 137 -16.73 11.11 -9.32
N ASP A 138 -16.65 11.21 -10.66
CA ASP A 138 -15.84 10.29 -11.48
C ASP A 138 -14.34 10.37 -11.14
N TYR A 139 -13.90 11.48 -10.53
CA TYR A 139 -12.53 11.70 -10.07
C TYR A 139 -12.34 11.44 -8.57
N ALA A 140 -13.26 10.74 -7.91
CA ALA A 140 -13.19 10.49 -6.46
C ALA A 140 -11.92 9.75 -6.02
N SER A 141 -11.43 8.82 -6.84
CA SER A 141 -10.23 8.01 -6.53
C SER A 141 -8.92 8.66 -6.98
N ILE A 142 -8.94 9.92 -7.45
CA ILE A 142 -7.78 10.49 -8.13
C ILE A 142 -6.58 10.64 -7.20
N LEU A 143 -6.77 10.85 -5.90
CA LEU A 143 -5.69 10.92 -4.89
C LEU A 143 -5.80 9.78 -3.87
N ASP A 144 -6.11 8.57 -4.34
CA ASP A 144 -6.16 7.39 -3.48
C ASP A 144 -4.78 7.13 -2.86
N PRO A 145 -4.68 6.94 -1.52
CA PRO A 145 -3.42 6.58 -0.87
C PRO A 145 -2.71 5.37 -1.49
N GLN A 146 -3.43 4.46 -2.14
CA GLN A 146 -2.87 3.28 -2.80
C GLN A 146 -2.07 3.60 -4.07
N ASP A 147 -2.29 4.77 -4.68
CA ASP A 147 -1.54 5.23 -5.86
C ASP A 147 -0.19 5.86 -5.50
N PHE A 148 0.11 5.94 -4.20
CA PHE A 148 1.40 6.38 -3.70
C PHE A 148 2.34 5.19 -3.44
N ALA A 149 3.59 5.35 -3.85
CA ALA A 149 4.65 4.39 -3.68
C ALA A 149 5.87 5.03 -3.02
N ILE A 150 6.65 4.21 -2.30
CA ILE A 150 7.95 4.62 -1.77
C ILE A 150 9.03 3.97 -2.62
N VAL A 151 9.99 4.76 -3.05
CA VAL A 151 11.23 4.29 -3.65
C VAL A 151 12.32 4.46 -2.60
N GLY A 152 12.90 3.34 -2.15
CA GLY A 152 13.98 3.34 -1.17
C GLY A 152 15.25 4.03 -1.70
N PRO A 153 16.22 4.30 -0.82
CA PRO A 153 17.51 4.89 -1.22
C PRO A 153 18.33 3.93 -2.10
N ASP A 154 17.99 2.64 -2.10
CA ASP A 154 18.51 1.60 -2.98
C ASP A 154 17.90 1.65 -4.41
N GLY A 155 16.95 2.56 -4.65
CA GLY A 155 16.21 2.68 -5.91
C GLY A 155 15.11 1.64 -6.08
N VAL A 156 14.85 0.81 -5.07
CA VAL A 156 13.82 -0.23 -5.13
C VAL A 156 12.47 0.36 -4.73
N THR A 157 11.46 0.18 -5.59
CA THR A 157 10.08 0.56 -5.26
C THR A 157 9.48 -0.47 -4.30
N GLU A 158 9.00 0.01 -3.15
CA GLU A 158 8.23 -0.78 -2.20
C GLU A 158 6.83 -1.07 -2.74
N THR A 159 6.28 -2.23 -2.36
CA THR A 159 4.91 -2.61 -2.68
C THR A 159 4.21 -3.02 -1.39
N GLY A 160 2.89 -2.84 -1.32
CA GLY A 160 2.12 -3.22 -0.13
C GLY A 160 2.36 -2.30 1.08
N ASN A 161 2.73 -1.05 0.81
CA ASN A 161 2.90 0.05 1.75
C ASN A 161 1.56 0.60 2.28
N TRP A 162 0.43 0.19 1.69
CA TRP A 162 -0.90 0.36 2.29
C TRP A 162 -1.24 -0.84 3.19
N THR A 163 -1.00 -0.72 4.49
CA THR A 163 -1.24 -1.75 5.50
C THR A 163 -2.38 -1.35 6.43
N VAL A 164 -2.81 -2.27 7.30
CA VAL A 164 -3.79 -1.96 8.36
C VAL A 164 -3.27 -0.85 9.27
N SER A 165 -1.96 -0.83 9.57
CA SER A 165 -1.32 0.18 10.41
C SER A 165 -1.30 1.55 9.71
N SER A 166 -0.96 1.59 8.42
CA SER A 166 -0.98 2.85 7.66
C SER A 166 -2.40 3.39 7.47
N TYR A 167 -3.37 2.52 7.19
CA TYR A 167 -4.78 2.88 7.17
C TYR A 167 -5.22 3.46 8.51
N GLY A 168 -4.96 2.74 9.61
CA GLY A 168 -5.34 3.18 10.96
C GLY A 168 -4.71 4.52 11.37
N CYS A 169 -3.52 4.84 10.87
CA CYS A 169 -2.81 6.07 11.24
C CYS A 169 -3.56 7.36 10.85
N THR A 170 -4.15 7.41 9.65
CA THR A 170 -4.72 8.64 9.10
C THR A 170 -6.11 8.49 8.47
N ASN A 171 -6.74 7.32 8.48
CA ASN A 171 -8.01 7.11 7.77
C ASN A 171 -9.14 8.06 8.20
N ASN A 172 -9.18 8.47 9.46
CA ASN A 172 -10.17 9.46 9.93
C ASN A 172 -9.94 10.89 9.38
N GLN A 173 -8.82 11.13 8.69
CA GLN A 173 -8.46 12.41 8.09
C GLN A 173 -8.70 12.43 6.57
N VAL A 174 -8.69 11.26 5.90
CA VAL A 174 -8.88 11.17 4.45
C VAL A 174 -10.35 11.43 4.12
N PRO A 175 -10.68 12.44 3.26
CA PRO A 175 -12.05 12.67 2.84
C PRO A 175 -12.61 11.46 2.07
N ASP A 176 -13.86 11.07 2.35
CA ASP A 176 -14.57 10.04 1.56
C ASP A 176 -14.77 10.43 0.08
N GLY A 177 -14.59 11.71 -0.22
CA GLY A 177 -14.61 12.28 -1.56
C GLY A 177 -14.44 13.80 -1.49
N PHE A 178 -14.27 14.40 -2.67
CA PHE A 178 -14.18 15.85 -2.78
C PHE A 178 -15.49 16.43 -3.35
N SER A 179 -15.84 17.63 -2.90
CA SER A 179 -16.90 18.44 -3.48
C SER A 179 -16.29 19.42 -4.50
N PRO A 180 -17.04 19.86 -5.53
CA PRO A 180 -16.56 20.90 -6.44
C PRO A 180 -16.22 22.21 -5.71
N SER A 181 -15.26 22.97 -6.25
CA SER A 181 -14.87 24.31 -5.74
C SER A 181 -14.55 24.36 -4.24
N SER A 182 -13.90 23.32 -3.72
CA SER A 182 -13.66 23.12 -2.29
C SER A 182 -12.19 22.95 -1.98
N LYS A 183 -11.80 23.17 -0.72
CA LYS A 183 -10.42 23.03 -0.24
C LYS A 183 -10.35 21.99 0.86
N TYR A 184 -9.29 21.19 0.85
CA TYR A 184 -9.04 20.13 1.80
C TYR A 184 -7.57 20.14 2.20
N THR A 185 -7.32 19.87 3.48
CA THR A 185 -6.00 19.52 3.99
C THR A 185 -6.18 18.22 4.77
N TYR A 186 -5.45 17.18 4.38
CA TYR A 186 -5.53 15.88 5.03
C TYR A 186 -4.20 15.15 4.98
N LYS A 187 -4.07 14.11 5.80
CA LYS A 187 -2.89 13.25 5.80
C LYS A 187 -3.21 11.85 5.28
N ILE A 188 -2.23 11.27 4.62
CA ILE A 188 -2.18 9.84 4.30
C ILE A 188 -0.95 9.25 4.99
N ALA A 189 -0.98 7.95 5.30
CA ALA A 189 0.20 7.24 5.81
C ALA A 189 0.54 6.05 4.93
N LEU A 190 1.84 5.77 4.83
CA LEU A 190 2.41 4.65 4.10
C LEU A 190 3.37 3.89 5.01
N ASP A 191 3.23 2.57 5.07
CA ASP A 191 4.07 1.67 5.85
C ASP A 191 5.34 1.30 5.08
N SER A 192 6.49 1.67 5.62
CA SER A 192 7.77 1.56 4.93
C SER A 192 8.83 0.92 5.80
N LYS A 193 9.76 0.23 5.14
CA LYS A 193 11.01 -0.21 5.76
C LYS A 193 12.10 0.87 5.76
N ASN A 194 11.88 1.98 5.07
CA ASN A 194 12.86 3.02 4.82
C ASN A 194 12.49 4.30 5.57
N THR A 195 13.49 4.97 6.15
CA THR A 195 13.36 6.29 6.79
C THR A 195 13.78 7.43 5.88
N SER A 196 14.09 7.14 4.62
CA SER A 196 14.48 8.11 3.60
C SER A 196 14.21 7.51 2.23
N GLY A 197 13.96 8.35 1.23
CA GLY A 197 13.79 7.87 -0.13
C GLY A 197 13.06 8.87 -0.99
N THR A 198 12.18 8.36 -1.86
CA THR A 198 11.34 9.18 -2.73
C THR A 198 9.90 8.70 -2.63
N LEU A 199 9.00 9.58 -2.22
CA LEU A 199 7.56 9.40 -2.38
C LEU A 199 7.25 9.60 -3.85
N ARG A 200 6.55 8.66 -4.47
CA ARG A 200 6.11 8.71 -5.86
C ARG A 200 4.60 8.59 -5.91
N TYR A 201 3.97 9.39 -6.74
CA TYR A 201 2.54 9.31 -7.03
C TYR A 201 2.37 9.21 -8.54
N GLU A 202 1.58 8.24 -8.98
CA GLU A 202 1.35 7.96 -10.39
C GLU A 202 -0.14 7.98 -10.71
N ILE A 203 -0.50 8.69 -11.77
CA ILE A 203 -1.86 8.68 -12.27
C ILE A 203 -1.87 8.74 -13.80
N GLY A 204 -2.44 7.70 -14.41
CA GLY A 204 -2.39 7.52 -15.86
C GLY A 204 -0.94 7.56 -16.37
N ASN A 205 -0.59 8.59 -17.14
CA ASN A 205 0.77 8.81 -17.64
C ASN A 205 1.54 9.90 -16.88
N ALA A 206 0.88 10.58 -15.93
CA ALA A 206 1.48 11.59 -15.10
C ALA A 206 2.13 10.96 -13.86
N SER A 207 3.24 11.53 -13.42
CA SER A 207 3.93 11.10 -12.22
C SER A 207 4.55 12.28 -11.51
N SER A 208 4.50 12.29 -10.19
CA SER A 208 5.18 13.27 -9.35
C SER A 208 6.00 12.56 -8.29
N SER A 209 7.08 13.20 -7.84
CA SER A 209 7.97 12.60 -6.85
C SER A 209 8.56 13.65 -5.91
N TRP A 210 8.76 13.27 -4.65
CA TRP A 210 9.31 14.11 -3.58
C TRP A 210 10.32 13.30 -2.76
N THR A 211 11.43 13.91 -2.38
CA THR A 211 12.39 13.29 -1.45
C THR A 211 11.94 13.47 -0.01
N PHE A 212 12.20 12.48 0.83
CA PHE A 212 12.04 12.54 2.27
C PHE A 212 13.17 11.80 2.98
#